data_AF-A0A7Z9JE85-F1
#
_entry.id   AF-A0A7Z9JE85-F1
#
_cell.length_a   1.000
_cell.length_b   1.000
_cell.length_c   1.000
_cell.angle_alpha   90.00
_cell.angle_beta   90.00
_cell.angle_gamma   90.00
#
_symmetry.space_group_name_H-M   'P 1'
#
loop_
_entity.id
_entity.type
_entity.pdbx_description
1 polymer ?
#
loop_
_entity_poly.entity_id
_entity_poly.type
_entity_poly.pdbx_seq_one_letter_code
_entity_poly.pdbx_strand_id
1 'polypeptide(L)'
;TVEGGLGPIFNQTSCGSCHNNPLGGAGTQTVTRFGAIGKKGGFDPLTSLGGSLLQSEAISDTCAEFIPPQANVTSLRITNSALAFGLVEAITDADLLANRDLQPIAQRGLAHMVTNFEDPPNELHVGRFGWKAQVASVLTFSSDASQNEMGLSNRFLPFDNAPNGDEVLLANCDTVLDPEDGPDANGYDFIDRVTDFQRFLAPPPQTPQSGMTGEILFNATGCNVCHTPSFTTGNAVETEIPLRNIAIRPYSDFLVHDMGLAGDGIVQGAANGQQLKTPPLWGVSYRDPLWHDGRFSAGSFDSRIRGAIAEHGVFGSQGVPSATAFASLPFADQELMIHFLSSLGRAEFDSDADNDVELDDFHGYFDTVGFRDCFGSTVTADDVCAIHDVDQDGDIDLDDFDIFLLAFDAIPADCNGNGVADMLDILLGEVDSNNDGILDSCQLCVGDLDNDNTIAVSDLLLLINVWGPCTNCNADFNSDGAVDVLDLLYIVGNWGPCQL
;
A
#
# COMPACT_ATOMS: atom_id res chain seq x y z
N THR A 1 -18.68 -18.93 4.13
CA THR A 1 -19.00 -20.36 3.87
C THR A 1 -20.31 -20.42 3.12
N VAL A 2 -20.71 -21.57 2.58
CA VAL A 2 -22.00 -21.71 1.88
C VAL A 2 -23.16 -21.28 2.78
N GLU A 3 -23.16 -21.68 4.05
CA GLU A 3 -24.21 -21.29 5.01
C GLU A 3 -24.25 -19.79 5.29
N GLY A 4 -23.14 -19.09 5.06
CA GLY A 4 -23.01 -17.64 5.19
C GLY A 4 -23.26 -16.89 3.88
N GLY A 5 -23.76 -17.55 2.84
CA GLY A 5 -24.06 -16.93 1.55
C GLY A 5 -22.92 -16.95 0.54
N LEU A 6 -21.91 -17.80 0.69
CA LEU A 6 -20.89 -17.93 -0.36
C LEU A 6 -21.48 -18.66 -1.57
N GLY A 7 -21.55 -17.96 -2.70
CA GLY A 7 -21.99 -18.46 -4.00
C GLY A 7 -21.08 -19.53 -4.59
N PRO A 8 -21.48 -20.16 -5.70
CA PRO A 8 -20.90 -21.41 -6.17
C PRO A 8 -19.47 -21.27 -6.69
N ILE A 9 -19.12 -20.10 -7.21
CA ILE A 9 -17.82 -19.76 -7.80
C ILE A 9 -17.39 -18.36 -7.35
N PHE A 10 -16.10 -18.19 -7.10
CA PHE A 10 -15.51 -16.94 -6.63
C PHE A 10 -14.00 -16.93 -6.89
N ASN A 11 -13.31 -15.82 -6.61
CA ASN A 11 -11.85 -15.76 -6.62
C ASN A 11 -11.27 -15.78 -5.20
N GLN A 12 -11.88 -15.05 -4.25
CA GLN A 12 -11.48 -15.04 -2.84
C GLN A 12 -12.66 -14.77 -1.91
N THR A 13 -12.56 -15.22 -0.66
CA THR A 13 -13.64 -15.01 0.35
C THR A 13 -13.43 -13.80 1.25
N SER A 14 -12.36 -13.03 1.05
CA SER A 14 -12.03 -11.85 1.85
C SER A 14 -11.35 -10.77 1.01
N CYS A 15 -11.73 -9.51 1.24
CA CYS A 15 -11.09 -8.34 0.61
C CYS A 15 -9.58 -8.32 0.90
N GLY A 16 -9.19 -8.64 2.15
CA GLY A 16 -7.80 -8.66 2.60
C GLY A 16 -6.97 -9.81 2.01
N SER A 17 -7.59 -10.77 1.30
CA SER A 17 -6.82 -11.74 0.51
C SER A 17 -6.29 -11.10 -0.77
N CYS A 18 -7.05 -10.18 -1.37
CA CYS A 18 -6.70 -9.49 -2.61
C CYS A 18 -5.98 -8.14 -2.37
N HIS A 19 -6.36 -7.41 -1.33
CA HIS A 19 -5.89 -6.06 -1.00
C HIS A 19 -5.05 -6.07 0.29
N ASN A 20 -3.79 -6.52 0.20
CA ASN A 20 -2.98 -6.92 1.34
C ASN A 20 -1.61 -6.23 1.45
N ASN A 21 -1.31 -5.29 0.56
CA ASN A 21 -0.05 -4.56 0.55
C ASN A 21 -0.29 -3.02 0.45
N PRO A 22 -0.48 -2.34 1.59
CA PRO A 22 -0.92 -2.85 2.90
C PRO A 22 -2.42 -3.26 2.84
N LEU A 23 -3.07 -3.54 3.97
CA LEU A 23 -4.52 -3.81 3.97
C LEU A 23 -5.31 -2.67 3.29
N GLY A 24 -6.13 -3.01 2.29
CA GLY A 24 -6.83 -2.04 1.44
C GLY A 24 -5.99 -1.51 0.26
N GLY A 25 -4.68 -1.72 0.29
CA GLY A 25 -3.72 -1.41 -0.77
C GLY A 25 -3.80 -2.35 -1.96
N ALA A 26 -2.74 -2.35 -2.77
CA ALA A 26 -2.60 -3.29 -3.86
C ALA A 26 -2.39 -4.71 -3.31
N GLY A 27 -2.37 -5.73 -4.16
CA GLY A 27 -1.96 -7.05 -3.70
C GLY A 27 -1.42 -7.92 -4.82
N THR A 28 -0.87 -9.05 -4.39
CA THR A 28 -0.17 -10.00 -5.26
C THR A 28 -1.12 -10.97 -5.96
N GLN A 29 -2.39 -11.04 -5.54
CA GLN A 29 -3.37 -11.90 -6.15
C GLN A 29 -3.64 -11.48 -7.59
N THR A 30 -3.63 -12.46 -8.48
CA THR A 30 -3.98 -12.27 -9.89
C THR A 30 -5.31 -12.91 -10.20
N VAL A 31 -6.14 -12.22 -10.98
CA VAL A 31 -7.31 -12.81 -11.64
C VAL A 31 -6.97 -13.16 -13.08
N THR A 32 -7.60 -14.23 -13.59
CA THR A 32 -7.44 -14.63 -14.98
C THR A 32 -8.55 -14.03 -15.83
N ARG A 33 -8.17 -13.28 -16.86
CA ARG A 33 -9.07 -12.80 -17.91
C ARG A 33 -8.86 -13.60 -19.19
N PHE A 34 -9.92 -13.86 -19.94
CA PHE A 34 -9.84 -14.58 -21.21
C PHE A 34 -10.86 -14.08 -22.23
N GLY A 35 -10.69 -14.50 -23.49
CA GLY A 35 -11.63 -14.25 -24.57
C GLY A 35 -11.17 -14.88 -25.88
N ALA A 36 -11.93 -14.65 -26.94
CA ALA A 36 -11.62 -15.14 -28.27
C ALA A 36 -11.49 -13.99 -29.28
N ILE A 37 -10.36 -13.92 -29.98
CA ILE A 37 -10.18 -13.05 -31.13
C ILE A 37 -10.50 -13.83 -32.41
N GLY A 38 -11.46 -13.31 -33.18
CA GLY A 38 -11.85 -13.88 -34.46
C GLY A 38 -10.74 -13.78 -35.52
N LYS A 39 -10.75 -14.68 -36.51
CA LYS A 39 -9.76 -14.66 -37.63
C LYS A 39 -9.74 -13.35 -38.43
N LYS A 40 -10.81 -12.55 -38.36
CA LYS A 40 -10.93 -11.25 -39.03
C LYS A 40 -10.77 -10.08 -38.03
N GLY A 41 -10.24 -10.33 -36.84
CA GLY A 41 -10.31 -9.43 -35.70
C GLY A 41 -11.67 -9.51 -34.99
N GLY A 42 -11.87 -8.61 -34.03
CA GLY A 42 -13.01 -8.61 -33.12
C GLY A 42 -12.76 -9.50 -31.90
N PHE A 43 -13.07 -8.97 -30.72
CA PHE A 43 -12.96 -9.67 -29.44
C PHE A 43 -14.35 -10.16 -29.02
N ASP A 44 -14.44 -11.44 -28.71
CA ASP A 44 -15.58 -12.08 -28.09
C ASP A 44 -15.24 -12.37 -26.63
N PRO A 45 -15.93 -11.73 -25.66
CA PRO A 45 -15.73 -11.98 -24.23
C PRO A 45 -16.25 -13.35 -23.79
N LEU A 46 -16.82 -14.16 -24.69
CA LEU A 46 -17.41 -15.46 -24.40
C LEU A 46 -18.52 -15.38 -23.33
N THR A 47 -19.38 -14.35 -23.41
CA THR A 47 -20.48 -14.12 -22.43
C THR A 47 -21.39 -15.33 -22.26
N SER A 48 -21.65 -16.10 -23.32
CA SER A 48 -22.45 -17.33 -23.23
C SER A 48 -21.73 -18.50 -22.52
N LEU A 49 -20.48 -18.30 -22.10
CA LEU A 49 -19.63 -19.27 -21.42
C LEU A 49 -19.08 -18.71 -20.10
N GLY A 50 -19.83 -17.81 -19.45
CA GLY A 50 -19.45 -17.17 -18.17
C GLY A 50 -18.80 -15.79 -18.33
N GLY A 51 -18.42 -15.41 -19.55
CA GLY A 51 -17.77 -14.12 -19.80
C GLY A 51 -16.26 -14.17 -19.65
N SER A 52 -15.64 -13.00 -19.50
CA SER A 52 -14.19 -12.82 -19.67
C SER A 52 -13.37 -13.04 -18.40
N LEU A 53 -13.99 -13.30 -17.26
CA LEU A 53 -13.34 -13.54 -15.97
C LEU A 53 -13.46 -15.03 -15.66
N LEU A 54 -12.38 -15.64 -15.18
CA LEU A 54 -12.43 -16.94 -14.54
C LEU A 54 -12.58 -16.73 -13.03
N GLN A 55 -13.57 -17.35 -12.41
CA GLN A 55 -13.62 -17.54 -10.97
C GLN A 55 -12.78 -18.77 -10.61
N SER A 56 -11.63 -18.56 -9.97
CA SER A 56 -10.62 -19.61 -9.75
C SER A 56 -10.99 -20.63 -8.68
N GLU A 57 -11.92 -20.30 -7.80
CA GLU A 57 -12.37 -21.11 -6.68
C GLU A 57 -13.84 -21.48 -6.84
N ALA A 58 -14.23 -22.59 -6.24
CA ALA A 58 -15.61 -23.04 -6.21
C ALA A 58 -15.92 -23.78 -4.90
N ILE A 59 -17.20 -23.81 -4.52
CA ILE A 59 -17.64 -24.52 -3.32
C ILE A 59 -17.51 -26.05 -3.45
N SER A 60 -17.34 -26.56 -4.68
CA SER A 60 -17.08 -27.96 -4.99
C SER A 60 -16.45 -28.15 -6.36
N ASP A 61 -15.72 -29.24 -6.55
CA ASP A 61 -15.09 -29.61 -7.83
C ASP A 61 -16.09 -29.68 -9.00
N THR A 62 -17.37 -30.00 -8.73
CA THR A 62 -18.41 -30.07 -9.77
C THR A 62 -18.85 -28.71 -10.28
N CYS A 63 -18.67 -27.66 -9.49
CA CYS A 63 -19.03 -26.29 -9.83
C CYS A 63 -17.84 -25.48 -10.37
N ALA A 64 -16.64 -26.06 -10.35
CA ALA A 64 -15.41 -25.37 -10.73
C ALA A 64 -15.43 -24.93 -12.20
N GLU A 65 -15.05 -23.68 -12.42
CA GLU A 65 -14.88 -23.16 -13.77
C GLU A 65 -13.58 -23.64 -14.43
N PHE A 66 -13.56 -23.57 -15.75
CA PHE A 66 -12.35 -23.72 -16.55
C PHE A 66 -12.29 -22.68 -17.67
N ILE A 67 -11.10 -22.39 -18.19
CA ILE A 67 -10.95 -21.54 -19.37
C ILE A 67 -11.52 -22.28 -20.59
N PRO A 68 -12.56 -21.74 -21.28
CA PRO A 68 -13.16 -22.44 -22.41
C PRO A 68 -12.14 -22.69 -23.54
N PRO A 69 -12.17 -23.85 -24.23
CA PRO A 69 -11.25 -24.16 -25.34
C PRO A 69 -11.31 -23.17 -26.52
N GLN A 70 -12.38 -22.37 -26.61
CA GLN A 70 -12.56 -21.32 -27.60
C GLN A 70 -11.72 -20.08 -27.29
N ALA A 71 -11.34 -19.88 -26.03
CA ALA A 71 -10.48 -18.78 -25.64
C ALA A 71 -9.10 -18.93 -26.30
N ASN A 72 -8.65 -17.86 -26.96
CA ASN A 72 -7.35 -17.81 -27.62
C ASN A 72 -6.53 -16.57 -27.21
N VAL A 73 -7.06 -15.79 -26.27
CA VAL A 73 -6.37 -14.74 -25.54
C VAL A 73 -6.65 -14.95 -24.06
N THR A 74 -5.59 -14.93 -23.27
CA THR A 74 -5.63 -15.04 -21.81
C THR A 74 -4.64 -14.05 -21.25
N SER A 75 -5.01 -13.36 -20.16
CA SER A 75 -4.13 -12.47 -19.43
C SER A 75 -4.36 -12.59 -17.94
N LEU A 76 -3.31 -12.34 -17.17
CA LEU A 76 -3.40 -12.11 -15.74
C LEU A 76 -3.60 -10.63 -15.46
N ARG A 77 -4.29 -10.33 -14.35
CA ARG A 77 -4.38 -8.99 -13.78
C ARG A 77 -4.19 -9.02 -12.28
N ILE A 78 -3.21 -8.28 -11.77
CA ILE A 78 -2.98 -8.12 -10.33
C ILE A 78 -4.06 -7.22 -9.71
N THR A 79 -4.31 -7.38 -8.41
CA THR A 79 -5.24 -6.54 -7.67
C THR A 79 -4.76 -5.09 -7.58
N ASN A 80 -5.64 -4.15 -7.91
CA ASN A 80 -5.38 -2.71 -7.75
C ASN A 80 -5.56 -2.28 -6.30
N SER A 81 -4.90 -1.19 -5.90
CA SER A 81 -5.17 -0.54 -4.61
C SER A 81 -6.61 -0.04 -4.54
N ALA A 82 -7.25 -0.20 -3.37
CA ALA A 82 -8.54 0.40 -3.01
C ALA A 82 -8.41 1.66 -2.12
N LEU A 83 -7.18 2.07 -1.81
CA LEU A 83 -6.90 3.28 -1.03
C LEU A 83 -7.33 4.53 -1.79
N ALA A 84 -7.82 5.54 -1.07
CA ALA A 84 -8.32 6.82 -1.59
C ALA A 84 -9.49 6.74 -2.59
N PHE A 85 -10.25 5.65 -2.64
CA PHE A 85 -11.33 5.50 -3.62
C PHE A 85 -12.36 6.62 -3.56
N GLY A 86 -12.73 7.11 -2.36
CA GLY A 86 -13.64 8.24 -2.22
C GLY A 86 -13.08 9.55 -2.80
N LEU A 87 -11.79 9.82 -2.62
CA LEU A 87 -11.14 10.99 -3.20
C LEU A 87 -11.08 10.90 -4.74
N VAL A 88 -10.83 9.70 -5.28
CA VAL A 88 -10.81 9.45 -6.73
C VAL A 88 -12.22 9.56 -7.34
N GLU A 89 -13.25 9.01 -6.68
CA GLU A 89 -14.66 9.17 -7.05
C GLU A 89 -15.08 10.65 -7.03
N ALA A 90 -14.57 11.42 -6.06
CA ALA A 90 -14.91 12.84 -5.92
C ALA A 90 -14.28 13.75 -7.00
N ILE A 91 -13.35 13.28 -7.83
CA ILE A 91 -12.86 14.06 -9.00
C ILE A 91 -14.02 14.22 -10.00
N THR A 92 -14.29 15.42 -10.48
CA THR A 92 -15.42 15.61 -11.40
C THR A 92 -15.10 15.04 -12.79
N ASP A 93 -16.12 14.49 -13.47
CA ASP A 93 -15.98 14.06 -14.87
C ASP A 93 -15.48 15.19 -15.77
N ALA A 94 -15.90 16.44 -15.48
CA ALA A 94 -15.47 17.62 -16.21
C ALA A 94 -13.96 17.86 -16.07
N ASP A 95 -13.38 17.67 -14.88
CA ASP A 95 -11.95 17.85 -14.64
C ASP A 95 -11.12 16.75 -15.32
N LEU A 96 -11.58 15.49 -15.29
CA LEU A 96 -10.94 14.39 -16.02
C LEU A 96 -10.95 14.63 -17.54
N LEU A 97 -12.08 15.08 -18.09
CA LEU A 97 -12.22 15.42 -19.50
C LEU A 97 -11.39 16.66 -19.89
N ALA A 98 -11.32 17.67 -19.02
CA ALA A 98 -10.49 18.85 -19.23
C ALA A 98 -9.00 18.47 -19.25
N ASN A 99 -8.55 17.63 -18.31
CA ASN A 99 -7.20 17.10 -18.28
C ASN A 99 -6.86 16.35 -19.58
N ARG A 100 -7.73 15.41 -20.01
CA ARG A 100 -7.62 14.72 -21.31
C ARG A 100 -7.43 15.71 -22.46
N ASP A 101 -8.23 16.76 -22.49
CA ASP A 101 -8.23 17.69 -23.63
C ASP A 101 -6.99 18.59 -23.68
N LEU A 102 -6.29 18.75 -22.55
CA LEU A 102 -4.98 19.41 -22.46
C LEU A 102 -3.81 18.53 -22.88
N GLN A 103 -3.97 17.19 -22.87
CA GLN A 103 -2.89 16.28 -23.25
C GLN A 103 -2.49 16.42 -24.73
N PRO A 104 -1.20 16.32 -25.07
CA PRO A 104 -0.71 16.24 -26.44
C PRO A 104 -1.41 15.10 -27.20
N ILE A 105 -1.84 15.34 -28.45
CA ILE A 105 -2.61 14.37 -29.24
C ILE A 105 -1.92 12.99 -29.31
N ALA A 106 -0.60 12.96 -29.42
CA ALA A 106 0.18 11.72 -29.53
C ALA A 106 0.15 10.86 -28.24
N GLN A 107 -0.10 11.46 -27.08
CA GLN A 107 -0.11 10.81 -25.77
C GLN A 107 -1.47 10.91 -25.08
N ARG A 108 -2.48 11.45 -25.78
CA ARG A 108 -3.81 11.67 -25.22
C ARG A 108 -4.51 10.35 -24.90
N GLY A 109 -4.93 10.20 -23.66
CA GLY A 109 -5.74 9.08 -23.20
C GLY A 109 -7.17 9.14 -23.72
N LEU A 110 -7.88 8.03 -23.60
CA LEU A 110 -9.30 7.94 -23.88
C LEU A 110 -10.07 7.89 -22.54
N ALA A 111 -11.09 8.76 -22.42
CA ALA A 111 -12.06 8.66 -21.33
C ALA A 111 -13.01 7.50 -21.63
N HIS A 112 -12.95 6.44 -20.83
CA HIS A 112 -13.90 5.33 -20.95
C HIS A 112 -15.21 5.74 -20.29
N MET A 113 -16.22 6.06 -21.10
CA MET A 113 -17.53 6.45 -20.58
C MET A 113 -18.33 5.21 -20.19
N VAL A 114 -18.77 5.13 -18.94
CA VAL A 114 -19.45 3.96 -18.35
C VAL A 114 -20.69 4.37 -17.55
N THR A 115 -21.61 3.44 -17.32
CA THR A 115 -22.79 3.63 -16.47
C THR A 115 -22.51 3.10 -15.07
N ASN A 116 -23.09 3.71 -14.04
CA ASN A 116 -23.16 3.14 -12.70
C ASN A 116 -24.47 2.37 -12.50
N PHE A 117 -24.52 1.46 -11.54
CA PHE A 117 -25.73 0.68 -11.22
C PHE A 117 -26.79 1.51 -10.48
N GLU A 118 -26.35 2.42 -9.62
CA GLU A 118 -27.21 3.27 -8.80
C GLU A 118 -27.83 4.45 -9.56
N ASP A 119 -27.33 4.76 -10.76
CA ASP A 119 -27.75 5.89 -11.57
C ASP A 119 -28.86 5.52 -12.57
N PRO A 120 -29.61 6.51 -13.10
CA PRO A 120 -30.56 6.28 -14.18
C PRO A 120 -29.93 5.57 -15.39
N PRO A 121 -30.68 4.70 -16.08
CA PRO A 121 -30.17 4.02 -17.27
C PRO A 121 -29.64 5.00 -18.32
N ASN A 122 -28.43 4.76 -18.81
CA ASN A 122 -27.70 5.55 -19.82
C ASN A 122 -27.06 6.85 -19.33
N GLU A 123 -27.07 7.15 -18.03
CA GLU A 123 -26.20 8.19 -17.49
C GLU A 123 -24.74 7.73 -17.56
N LEU A 124 -23.85 8.55 -18.13
CA LEU A 124 -22.48 8.18 -18.42
C LEU A 124 -21.50 9.02 -17.61
N HIS A 125 -20.57 8.33 -16.96
CA HIS A 125 -19.49 8.90 -16.17
C HIS A 125 -18.13 8.49 -16.74
N VAL A 126 -17.09 9.24 -16.41
CA VAL A 126 -15.72 8.85 -16.74
C VAL A 126 -15.30 7.73 -15.78
N GLY A 127 -15.09 6.54 -16.34
CA GLY A 127 -14.57 5.41 -15.61
C GLY A 127 -13.18 5.69 -15.05
N ARG A 128 -12.91 5.15 -13.87
CA ARG A 128 -11.70 5.46 -13.07
C ARG A 128 -11.20 4.29 -12.21
N PHE A 129 -12.02 3.25 -12.04
CA PHE A 129 -11.69 2.04 -11.29
C PHE A 129 -11.47 0.83 -12.22
N GLY A 130 -10.63 -0.09 -11.77
CA GLY A 130 -10.18 -1.26 -12.55
C GLY A 130 -9.11 -0.96 -13.61
N TRP A 131 -8.57 -2.01 -14.22
CA TRP A 131 -7.48 -1.92 -15.22
C TRP A 131 -7.90 -1.33 -16.56
N LYS A 132 -9.20 -1.32 -16.88
CA LYS A 132 -9.73 -0.75 -18.12
C LYS A 132 -10.63 0.46 -17.86
N ALA A 133 -10.57 1.04 -16.65
CA ALA A 133 -11.46 2.13 -16.25
C ALA A 133 -12.94 1.77 -16.49
N GLN A 134 -13.34 0.54 -16.18
CA GLN A 134 -14.66 0.02 -16.53
C GLN A 134 -15.75 0.33 -15.50
N VAL A 135 -15.40 1.00 -14.40
CA VAL A 135 -16.32 1.41 -13.32
C VAL A 135 -16.01 2.87 -12.92
N ALA A 136 -17.05 3.66 -12.61
CA ALA A 136 -16.91 5.07 -12.24
C ALA A 136 -17.26 5.41 -10.78
N SER A 137 -18.11 4.62 -10.11
CA SER A 137 -18.43 4.82 -8.68
C SER A 137 -17.91 3.70 -7.77
N VAL A 138 -17.69 4.03 -6.49
CA VAL A 138 -17.24 3.07 -5.47
C VAL A 138 -18.36 2.07 -5.19
N LEU A 139 -19.63 2.49 -5.17
CA LEU A 139 -20.74 1.57 -4.94
C LEU A 139 -20.90 0.55 -6.08
N THR A 140 -20.80 0.98 -7.34
CA THR A 140 -20.79 0.06 -8.48
C THR A 140 -19.58 -0.88 -8.39
N PHE A 141 -18.41 -0.39 -7.97
CA PHE A 141 -17.22 -1.24 -7.79
C PHE A 141 -17.42 -2.29 -6.70
N SER A 142 -17.91 -1.91 -5.51
CA SER A 142 -18.15 -2.83 -4.40
C SER A 142 -19.20 -3.88 -4.78
N SER A 143 -20.23 -3.49 -5.53
CA SER A 143 -21.29 -4.39 -6.01
C SER A 143 -20.78 -5.39 -7.05
N ASP A 144 -20.03 -4.92 -8.05
CA ASP A 144 -19.43 -5.76 -9.10
C ASP A 144 -18.40 -6.74 -8.52
N ALA A 145 -17.53 -6.26 -7.62
CA ALA A 145 -16.51 -7.10 -6.99
C ALA A 145 -17.12 -8.13 -6.02
N SER A 146 -18.18 -7.79 -5.30
CA SER A 146 -18.85 -8.72 -4.39
C SER A 146 -19.38 -9.95 -5.14
N GLN A 147 -20.03 -9.76 -6.30
CA GLN A 147 -20.49 -10.89 -7.12
C GLN A 147 -19.31 -11.60 -7.81
N ASN A 148 -18.46 -10.86 -8.53
CA ASN A 148 -17.49 -11.47 -9.44
C ASN A 148 -16.25 -12.03 -8.75
N GLU A 149 -15.84 -11.43 -7.63
CA GLU A 149 -14.61 -11.81 -6.92
C GLU A 149 -14.91 -12.58 -5.64
N MET A 150 -16.04 -12.31 -4.98
CA MET A 150 -16.40 -12.95 -3.70
C MET A 150 -17.56 -13.94 -3.77
N GLY A 151 -18.27 -14.04 -4.90
CA GLY A 151 -19.42 -14.92 -5.05
C GLY A 151 -20.57 -14.50 -4.12
N LEU A 152 -20.86 -13.20 -4.02
CA LEU A 152 -21.96 -12.64 -3.24
C LEU A 152 -22.87 -11.82 -4.17
N SER A 153 -24.07 -12.33 -4.45
CA SER A 153 -25.06 -11.56 -5.20
C SER A 153 -25.67 -10.46 -4.32
N ASN A 154 -26.18 -9.40 -4.95
CA ASN A 154 -26.62 -8.18 -4.25
C ASN A 154 -27.74 -7.46 -4.99
N ARG A 155 -28.28 -6.39 -4.40
CA ARG A 155 -29.44 -5.65 -4.95
C ARG A 155 -29.27 -5.13 -6.39
N PHE A 156 -28.03 -4.93 -6.88
CA PHE A 156 -27.76 -4.49 -8.26
C PHE A 156 -27.47 -5.66 -9.19
N LEU A 157 -26.88 -6.73 -8.66
CA LEU A 157 -26.55 -7.96 -9.37
C LEU A 157 -27.16 -9.15 -8.60
N PRO A 158 -28.48 -9.38 -8.74
CA PRO A 158 -29.27 -10.12 -7.77
C PRO A 158 -29.26 -11.63 -7.96
N PHE A 159 -28.31 -12.16 -8.73
CA PHE A 159 -28.19 -13.60 -8.98
C PHE A 159 -26.72 -13.99 -9.00
N ASP A 160 -26.39 -15.18 -8.53
CA ASP A 160 -25.04 -15.72 -8.64
C ASP A 160 -24.57 -15.92 -10.09
N ASN A 161 -23.24 -15.93 -10.29
CA ASN A 161 -22.65 -16.23 -11.59
C ASN A 161 -22.77 -17.73 -11.91
N ALA A 162 -23.31 -18.05 -13.08
CA ALA A 162 -23.40 -19.43 -13.56
C ALA A 162 -22.02 -19.96 -13.95
N PRO A 163 -21.55 -21.11 -13.41
CA PRO A 163 -20.26 -21.70 -13.78
C PRO A 163 -20.15 -21.94 -15.28
N ASN A 164 -19.16 -21.29 -15.91
CA ASN A 164 -18.99 -21.28 -17.36
C ASN A 164 -20.29 -20.95 -18.15
N GLY A 165 -21.18 -20.14 -17.58
CA GLY A 165 -22.47 -19.77 -18.17
C GLY A 165 -23.53 -20.88 -18.19
N ASP A 166 -23.33 -21.98 -17.46
CA ASP A 166 -24.29 -23.09 -17.41
C ASP A 166 -25.32 -22.91 -16.28
N GLU A 167 -26.49 -22.37 -16.64
CA GLU A 167 -27.64 -22.18 -15.75
C GLU A 167 -28.17 -23.47 -15.11
N VAL A 168 -28.01 -24.62 -15.79
CA VAL A 168 -28.43 -25.91 -15.22
C VAL A 168 -27.46 -26.33 -14.14
N LEU A 169 -26.16 -26.09 -14.35
CA LEU A 169 -25.16 -26.34 -13.32
C LEU A 169 -25.33 -25.38 -12.15
N LEU A 170 -25.57 -24.08 -12.40
CA LEU A 170 -25.87 -23.10 -11.36
C LEU A 170 -26.99 -23.58 -10.45
N ALA A 171 -28.14 -24.00 -11.00
CA ALA A 171 -29.27 -24.50 -10.21
C ALA A 171 -28.98 -25.75 -9.36
N ASN A 172 -27.87 -26.47 -9.61
CA ASN A 172 -27.42 -27.59 -8.78
C ASN A 172 -26.35 -27.18 -7.75
N CYS A 173 -25.64 -26.08 -8.02
CA CYS A 173 -24.51 -25.60 -7.24
C CYS A 173 -24.92 -24.52 -6.24
N ASP A 174 -25.77 -23.59 -6.67
CA ASP A 174 -26.39 -22.62 -5.78
C ASP A 174 -27.49 -23.28 -4.95
N THR A 175 -27.32 -23.20 -3.63
CA THR A 175 -28.23 -23.77 -2.64
C THR A 175 -28.72 -22.73 -1.63
N VAL A 176 -28.27 -21.48 -1.80
CA VAL A 176 -28.67 -20.33 -0.99
C VAL A 176 -29.71 -19.53 -1.78
N LEU A 177 -30.44 -18.64 -1.12
CA LEU A 177 -31.43 -17.82 -1.80
C LEU A 177 -30.79 -16.47 -2.16
N ASP A 178 -30.75 -16.19 -3.45
CA ASP A 178 -30.41 -14.89 -4.00
C ASP A 178 -31.45 -13.77 -3.64
N PRO A 179 -31.04 -12.52 -3.39
CA PRO A 179 -29.64 -12.14 -3.20
C PRO A 179 -29.12 -12.56 -1.81
N GLU A 180 -27.85 -12.95 -1.73
CA GLU A 180 -27.23 -13.28 -0.43
C GLU A 180 -27.00 -12.03 0.41
N ASP A 181 -26.68 -10.91 -0.25
CA ASP A 181 -26.57 -9.64 0.42
C ASP A 181 -27.95 -9.09 0.81
N GLY A 182 -28.06 -8.67 2.07
CA GLY A 182 -29.26 -8.10 2.63
C GLY A 182 -28.97 -7.26 3.88
N PRO A 183 -29.97 -6.50 4.35
CA PRO A 183 -29.75 -5.49 5.35
C PRO A 183 -29.45 -6.10 6.71
N ASP A 184 -28.43 -5.56 7.36
CA ASP A 184 -28.10 -5.92 8.73
C ASP A 184 -29.02 -5.23 9.76
N ALA A 185 -28.69 -5.36 11.06
CA ALA A 185 -29.46 -4.78 12.15
C ALA A 185 -29.63 -3.24 12.07
N ASN A 186 -28.75 -2.55 11.34
CA ASN A 186 -28.78 -1.11 11.13
C ASN A 186 -29.40 -0.72 9.77
N GLY A 187 -29.81 -1.70 8.96
CA GLY A 187 -30.43 -1.49 7.65
C GLY A 187 -29.43 -1.25 6.51
N TYR A 188 -28.16 -1.60 6.70
CA TYR A 188 -27.14 -1.52 5.64
C TYR A 188 -26.85 -2.90 5.06
N ASP A 189 -26.76 -2.98 3.74
CA ASP A 189 -26.29 -4.17 3.05
C ASP A 189 -24.76 -4.28 3.18
N PHE A 190 -24.19 -5.45 2.94
CA PHE A 190 -22.75 -5.69 2.92
C PHE A 190 -22.04 -4.74 1.94
N ILE A 191 -22.58 -4.57 0.72
CA ILE A 191 -21.98 -3.66 -0.27
C ILE A 191 -21.95 -2.20 0.21
N ASP A 192 -22.88 -1.76 1.05
CA ASP A 192 -22.87 -0.41 1.63
C ASP A 192 -21.69 -0.25 2.59
N ARG A 193 -21.46 -1.27 3.44
CA ARG A 193 -20.34 -1.26 4.39
C ARG A 193 -18.98 -1.30 3.68
N VAL A 194 -18.88 -2.09 2.62
CA VAL A 194 -17.66 -2.15 1.79
C VAL A 194 -17.45 -0.82 1.08
N THR A 195 -18.52 -0.21 0.54
CA THR A 195 -18.46 1.11 -0.11
C THR A 195 -17.96 2.16 0.88
N ASP A 196 -18.55 2.25 2.07
CA ASP A 196 -18.14 3.22 3.10
C ASP A 196 -16.67 3.00 3.49
N PHE A 197 -16.27 1.75 3.73
CA PHE A 197 -14.88 1.42 4.06
C PHE A 197 -13.93 1.91 2.96
N GLN A 198 -14.14 1.50 1.70
CA GLN A 198 -13.29 1.89 0.57
C GLN A 198 -13.30 3.41 0.31
N ARG A 199 -14.46 4.05 0.48
CA ARG A 199 -14.63 5.48 0.27
C ARG A 199 -13.83 6.31 1.28
N PHE A 200 -13.72 5.86 2.52
CA PHE A 200 -13.00 6.57 3.58
C PHE A 200 -11.58 6.07 3.87
N LEU A 201 -11.06 5.11 3.10
CA LEU A 201 -9.64 4.76 3.16
C LEU A 201 -8.79 5.96 2.71
N ALA A 202 -7.84 6.35 3.56
CA ALA A 202 -6.90 7.43 3.29
C ALA A 202 -6.03 7.14 2.06
N PRO A 203 -5.52 8.18 1.37
CA PRO A 203 -4.45 7.99 0.40
C PRO A 203 -3.18 7.48 1.07
N PRO A 204 -2.34 6.70 0.36
CA PRO A 204 -0.99 6.40 0.81
C PRO A 204 -0.22 7.66 1.17
N PRO A 205 0.67 7.61 2.19
CA PRO A 205 1.50 8.75 2.55
C PRO A 205 2.49 9.07 1.43
N GLN A 206 3.09 10.27 1.49
CA GLN A 206 4.18 10.65 0.62
C GLN A 206 5.18 11.48 1.40
N THR A 207 6.42 10.99 1.49
CA THR A 207 7.50 11.69 2.19
C THR A 207 8.80 11.67 1.40
N PRO A 208 9.39 12.85 1.09
CA PRO A 208 8.88 14.20 1.35
C PRO A 208 7.62 14.56 0.54
N GLN A 209 6.74 15.39 1.11
CA GLN A 209 5.43 15.68 0.49
C GLN A 209 5.54 16.57 -0.76
N SER A 210 6.64 17.31 -0.95
CA SER A 210 6.86 18.17 -2.12
C SER A 210 8.32 18.59 -2.28
N GLY A 211 8.65 19.23 -3.40
CA GLY A 211 9.93 19.95 -3.57
C GLY A 211 11.09 19.12 -4.13
N MET A 212 10.90 17.81 -4.30
CA MET A 212 11.93 16.90 -4.82
C MET A 212 12.31 17.25 -6.27
N THR A 213 13.62 17.26 -6.57
CA THR A 213 14.10 17.47 -7.94
C THR A 213 13.61 16.36 -8.88
N GLY A 214 13.42 15.15 -8.37
CA GLY A 214 12.85 14.02 -9.11
C GLY A 214 11.46 14.29 -9.69
N GLU A 215 10.60 15.03 -8.98
CA GLU A 215 9.26 15.41 -9.46
C GLU A 215 9.36 16.41 -10.63
N ILE A 216 10.31 17.35 -10.56
CA ILE A 216 10.58 18.30 -11.66
C ILE A 216 11.02 17.53 -12.91
N LEU A 217 11.92 16.55 -12.75
CA LEU A 217 12.38 15.70 -13.84
C LEU A 217 11.23 14.85 -14.40
N PHE A 218 10.36 14.30 -13.54
CA PHE A 218 9.19 13.52 -13.92
C PHE A 218 8.22 14.33 -14.81
N ASN A 219 8.04 15.60 -14.48
CA ASN A 219 7.26 16.54 -15.29
C ASN A 219 7.97 16.88 -16.61
N ALA A 220 9.30 17.06 -16.58
CA ALA A 220 10.08 17.42 -17.75
C ALA A 220 10.23 16.28 -18.79
N THR A 221 10.26 15.03 -18.34
CA THR A 221 10.31 13.84 -19.22
C THR A 221 8.96 13.52 -19.86
N GLY A 222 7.87 14.15 -19.39
CA GLY A 222 6.52 13.93 -19.90
C GLY A 222 5.82 12.72 -19.29
N CYS A 223 6.28 12.19 -18.15
CA CYS A 223 5.56 11.15 -17.41
C CYS A 223 4.20 11.69 -16.92
N ASN A 224 4.20 12.95 -16.50
CA ASN A 224 3.04 13.70 -16.00
C ASN A 224 1.89 13.87 -17.01
N VAL A 225 2.11 13.57 -18.30
CA VAL A 225 1.05 13.64 -19.32
C VAL A 225 -0.05 12.63 -19.01
N CYS A 226 0.31 11.39 -18.69
CA CYS A 226 -0.64 10.34 -18.29
C CYS A 226 -0.71 10.23 -16.75
N HIS A 227 0.44 10.37 -16.08
CA HIS A 227 0.52 10.39 -14.63
C HIS A 227 0.29 11.81 -14.08
N THR A 228 -0.89 12.39 -14.38
CA THR A 228 -1.25 13.76 -13.99
C THR A 228 -1.02 13.99 -12.49
N PRO A 229 -0.17 14.95 -12.09
CA PRO A 229 0.27 15.07 -10.70
C PRO A 229 -0.86 15.28 -9.71
N SER A 230 -1.80 16.17 -10.01
CA SER A 230 -2.80 16.61 -9.03
C SER A 230 -4.18 16.90 -9.62
N PHE A 231 -5.17 16.80 -8.72
CA PHE A 231 -6.55 17.22 -8.94
C PHE A 231 -7.06 17.94 -7.68
N THR A 232 -8.18 18.64 -7.81
CA THR A 232 -8.99 19.06 -6.65
C THR A 232 -10.32 18.35 -6.75
N THR A 233 -10.76 17.71 -5.67
CA THR A 233 -12.05 17.03 -5.65
C THR A 233 -13.20 18.03 -5.77
N GLY A 234 -14.33 17.56 -6.28
CA GLY A 234 -15.54 18.35 -6.46
C GLY A 234 -16.14 18.86 -5.14
N ASN A 235 -17.17 19.70 -5.27
CA ASN A 235 -17.87 20.31 -4.14
C ASN A 235 -19.39 20.10 -4.20
N ALA A 236 -19.83 19.03 -4.86
CA ALA A 236 -21.25 18.72 -4.97
C ALA A 236 -21.84 18.45 -3.58
N VAL A 237 -23.11 18.79 -3.38
CA VAL A 237 -23.81 18.56 -2.10
C VAL A 237 -23.97 17.07 -1.79
N GLU A 238 -23.88 16.21 -2.81
CA GLU A 238 -23.98 14.75 -2.64
C GLU A 238 -22.64 14.09 -2.28
N THR A 239 -21.50 14.73 -2.56
CA THR A 239 -20.19 14.25 -2.11
C THR A 239 -20.08 14.39 -0.60
N GLU A 240 -19.50 13.46 0.14
CA GLU A 240 -19.38 13.57 1.59
C GLU A 240 -18.43 14.71 1.99
N ILE A 241 -18.74 15.42 3.08
CA ILE A 241 -18.01 16.64 3.48
C ILE A 241 -16.47 16.44 3.55
N PRO A 242 -15.94 15.34 4.12
CA PRO A 242 -14.49 15.11 4.18
C PRO A 242 -13.80 14.97 2.82
N LEU A 243 -14.57 14.75 1.74
CA LEU A 243 -14.05 14.50 0.40
C LEU A 243 -14.19 15.72 -0.52
N ARG A 244 -14.72 16.87 -0.05
CA ARG A 244 -14.98 18.05 -0.89
C ARG A 244 -13.83 19.05 -0.92
N ASN A 245 -13.51 19.59 -2.09
CA ASN A 245 -12.46 20.59 -2.30
C ASN A 245 -11.08 20.20 -1.72
N ILE A 246 -10.74 18.92 -1.78
CA ILE A 246 -9.48 18.41 -1.30
C ILE A 246 -8.48 18.42 -2.46
N ALA A 247 -7.33 19.06 -2.27
CA ALA A 247 -6.22 18.94 -3.19
C ALA A 247 -5.57 17.57 -3.00
N ILE A 248 -5.49 16.79 -4.08
CA ILE A 248 -4.94 15.44 -4.06
C ILE A 248 -3.85 15.29 -5.11
N ARG A 249 -2.91 14.36 -4.88
CA ARG A 249 -1.78 14.10 -5.78
C ARG A 249 -1.67 12.64 -6.22
N PRO A 250 -2.62 12.11 -7.01
CA PRO A 250 -2.64 10.69 -7.36
C PRO A 250 -1.59 10.28 -8.41
N TYR A 251 -1.00 11.24 -9.12
CA TYR A 251 -0.11 10.99 -10.27
C TYR A 251 -0.74 10.01 -11.28
N SER A 252 -1.98 10.31 -11.67
CA SER A 252 -2.76 9.54 -12.65
C SER A 252 -3.89 10.39 -13.19
N ASP A 253 -4.12 10.29 -14.49
CA ASP A 253 -5.28 10.87 -15.17
C ASP A 253 -6.52 9.97 -15.16
N PHE A 254 -6.38 8.72 -14.69
CA PHE A 254 -7.41 7.69 -14.69
C PHE A 254 -7.98 7.34 -16.08
N LEU A 255 -7.35 7.78 -17.16
CA LEU A 255 -7.75 7.50 -18.54
C LEU A 255 -7.12 6.19 -19.01
N VAL A 256 -7.66 5.63 -20.10
CA VAL A 256 -7.03 4.48 -20.76
C VAL A 256 -6.08 4.91 -21.86
N HIS A 257 -4.88 4.34 -21.86
CA HIS A 257 -3.81 4.62 -22.81
C HIS A 257 -3.41 3.38 -23.60
N ASP A 258 -3.06 3.57 -24.86
CA ASP A 258 -2.55 2.49 -25.71
C ASP A 258 -1.13 2.12 -25.25
N MET A 259 -0.99 0.93 -24.66
CA MET A 259 0.27 0.36 -24.18
C MET A 259 1.00 -0.45 -25.28
N GLY A 260 0.52 -0.39 -26.53
CA GLY A 260 1.09 -1.09 -27.67
C GLY A 260 1.19 -2.60 -27.42
N LEU A 261 2.37 -3.15 -27.70
CA LEU A 261 2.66 -4.57 -27.50
C LEU A 261 2.58 -5.03 -26.04
N ALA A 262 2.56 -4.11 -25.07
CA ALA A 262 2.51 -4.46 -23.66
C ALA A 262 1.07 -4.46 -23.10
N GLY A 263 0.04 -4.23 -23.92
CA GLY A 263 -1.34 -4.43 -23.53
C GLY A 263 -1.71 -5.90 -23.31
N ASP A 264 -2.87 -6.13 -22.68
CA ASP A 264 -3.30 -7.45 -22.20
C ASP A 264 -4.12 -8.27 -23.23
N GLY A 265 -4.45 -7.69 -24.38
CA GLY A 265 -5.27 -8.31 -25.42
C GLY A 265 -6.76 -8.42 -25.10
N ILE A 266 -7.19 -8.00 -23.90
CA ILE A 266 -8.58 -8.11 -23.42
C ILE A 266 -9.34 -6.81 -23.73
N VAL A 267 -10.47 -6.94 -24.43
CA VAL A 267 -11.39 -5.80 -24.67
C VAL A 267 -12.46 -5.78 -23.58
N GLN A 268 -12.70 -4.61 -22.98
CA GLN A 268 -13.80 -4.40 -22.03
C GLN A 268 -14.42 -3.04 -22.27
N GLY A 269 -15.73 -3.03 -22.55
CA GLY A 269 -16.45 -1.83 -22.93
C GLY A 269 -15.81 -1.18 -24.16
N ALA A 270 -15.49 0.11 -24.06
CA ALA A 270 -14.83 0.88 -25.12
C ALA A 270 -13.30 0.71 -25.13
N ALA A 271 -12.69 0.15 -24.09
CA ALA A 271 -11.25 -0.04 -24.00
C ALA A 271 -10.83 -1.30 -24.78
N ASN A 272 -9.95 -1.14 -25.76
CA ASN A 272 -9.46 -2.24 -26.60
C ASN A 272 -8.36 -3.07 -25.89
N GLY A 273 -7.87 -4.11 -26.57
CA GLY A 273 -6.86 -5.03 -26.03
C GLY A 273 -5.48 -4.41 -25.74
N GLN A 274 -5.15 -3.26 -26.33
CA GLN A 274 -3.90 -2.56 -26.04
C GLN A 274 -4.05 -1.50 -24.95
N GLN A 275 -5.29 -1.11 -24.63
CA GLN A 275 -5.54 0.04 -23.78
C GLN A 275 -5.60 -0.35 -22.30
N LEU A 276 -4.85 0.32 -21.43
CA LEU A 276 -4.92 0.12 -19.98
C LEU A 276 -5.07 1.47 -19.28
N LYS A 277 -5.79 1.49 -18.16
CA LYS A 277 -5.94 2.67 -17.32
C LYS A 277 -4.60 3.01 -16.69
N THR A 278 -4.24 4.29 -16.65
CA THR A 278 -3.15 4.77 -15.79
C THR A 278 -3.50 4.48 -14.32
N PRO A 279 -2.80 3.58 -13.60
CA PRO A 279 -3.00 3.44 -12.16
C PRO A 279 -2.40 4.66 -11.43
N PRO A 280 -2.99 5.10 -10.30
CA PRO A 280 -2.32 6.08 -9.44
C PRO A 280 -0.95 5.56 -9.02
N LEU A 281 0.04 6.46 -8.93
CA LEU A 281 1.37 6.13 -8.40
C LEU A 281 1.44 6.26 -6.88
N TRP A 282 0.35 6.68 -6.24
CA TRP A 282 0.17 6.53 -4.80
C TRP A 282 0.49 5.10 -4.35
N GLY A 283 1.40 4.98 -3.38
CA GLY A 283 1.81 3.68 -2.84
C GLY A 283 2.66 2.84 -3.78
N VAL A 284 3.29 3.44 -4.80
CA VAL A 284 4.15 2.67 -5.71
C VAL A 284 5.39 2.13 -5.01
N SER A 285 5.87 2.77 -3.95
CA SER A 285 7.06 2.38 -3.17
C SER A 285 6.98 0.94 -2.64
N TYR A 286 5.86 0.60 -2.01
CA TYR A 286 5.61 -0.75 -1.47
C TYR A 286 4.90 -1.67 -2.46
N ARG A 287 4.46 -1.18 -3.62
CA ARG A 287 3.74 -2.01 -4.60
C ARG A 287 4.66 -3.09 -5.18
N ASP A 288 4.35 -4.33 -4.87
CA ASP A 288 4.99 -5.52 -5.42
C ASP A 288 3.95 -6.60 -5.72
N PRO A 289 3.77 -7.02 -7.00
CA PRO A 289 4.52 -6.66 -8.21
C PRO A 289 4.02 -5.40 -8.96
N LEU A 290 4.82 -4.92 -9.92
CA LEU A 290 4.44 -3.82 -10.84
C LEU A 290 3.85 -4.35 -12.17
N TRP A 291 3.23 -3.43 -12.93
CA TRP A 291 2.47 -3.68 -14.15
C TRP A 291 1.17 -4.46 -13.95
N HIS A 292 0.31 -4.50 -14.97
CA HIS A 292 -1.03 -5.10 -14.83
C HIS A 292 -0.97 -6.60 -14.58
N ASP A 293 0.04 -7.31 -15.11
CA ASP A 293 0.19 -8.76 -15.02
C ASP A 293 1.25 -9.19 -13.99
N GLY A 294 1.80 -8.23 -13.23
CA GLY A 294 2.81 -8.50 -12.22
C GLY A 294 4.17 -8.92 -12.78
N ARG A 295 4.49 -8.64 -14.06
CA ARG A 295 5.75 -9.11 -14.68
C ARG A 295 7.04 -8.58 -14.04
N PHE A 296 6.95 -7.50 -13.25
CA PHE A 296 8.07 -6.94 -12.48
C PHE A 296 7.87 -7.25 -11.00
N SER A 297 8.23 -8.46 -10.59
CA SER A 297 7.98 -9.03 -9.26
C SER A 297 9.26 -9.47 -8.52
N ALA A 298 10.43 -9.02 -8.97
CA ALA A 298 11.71 -9.45 -8.43
C ALA A 298 12.75 -8.34 -8.50
N GLY A 299 13.70 -8.34 -7.56
CA GLY A 299 14.74 -7.32 -7.43
C GLY A 299 14.35 -6.18 -6.50
N SER A 300 15.23 -5.19 -6.38
CA SER A 300 14.97 -3.98 -5.60
C SER A 300 13.83 -3.14 -6.20
N PHE A 301 13.28 -2.23 -5.41
CA PHE A 301 12.34 -1.22 -5.91
C PHE A 301 12.90 -0.49 -7.15
N ASP A 302 14.14 -0.02 -7.08
CA ASP A 302 14.84 0.64 -8.18
C ASP A 302 14.82 -0.20 -9.48
N SER A 303 15.22 -1.47 -9.41
CA SER A 303 15.32 -2.29 -10.62
C SER A 303 13.95 -2.60 -11.21
N ARG A 304 12.92 -2.78 -10.37
CA ARG A 304 11.53 -2.96 -10.79
C ARG A 304 10.97 -1.70 -11.45
N ILE A 305 11.17 -0.53 -10.88
CA ILE A 305 10.71 0.74 -11.45
C ILE A 305 11.41 1.03 -12.77
N ARG A 306 12.74 0.86 -12.84
CA ARG A 306 13.49 1.06 -14.10
C ARG A 306 13.02 0.12 -15.19
N GLY A 307 12.76 -1.15 -14.86
CA GLY A 307 12.16 -2.11 -15.76
C GLY A 307 10.77 -1.68 -16.22
N ALA A 308 9.91 -1.25 -15.28
CA ALA A 308 8.57 -0.78 -15.57
C ALA A 308 8.55 0.47 -16.46
N ILE A 309 9.45 1.43 -16.24
CA ILE A 309 9.60 2.63 -17.10
C ILE A 309 10.07 2.22 -18.50
N ALA A 310 11.06 1.33 -18.61
CA ALA A 310 11.55 0.86 -19.90
C ALA A 310 10.44 0.19 -20.74
N GLU A 311 9.55 -0.57 -20.09
CA GLU A 311 8.44 -1.28 -20.75
C GLU A 311 7.37 -0.32 -21.32
N HIS A 312 7.30 0.94 -20.86
CA HIS A 312 6.49 1.96 -21.54
C HIS A 312 7.01 2.27 -22.96
N GLY A 313 8.28 1.95 -23.25
CA GLY A 313 8.98 2.18 -24.51
C GLY A 313 8.72 1.14 -25.61
N VAL A 314 7.81 0.17 -25.41
CA VAL A 314 7.52 -0.85 -26.43
C VAL A 314 6.82 -0.25 -27.66
N PHE A 315 6.94 -0.96 -28.79
CA PHE A 315 6.33 -0.53 -30.04
C PHE A 315 4.80 -0.34 -29.91
N GLY A 316 4.30 0.80 -30.41
CA GLY A 316 2.89 1.16 -30.40
C GLY A 316 2.41 1.86 -29.14
N SER A 317 3.20 1.86 -28.06
CA SER A 317 2.83 2.49 -26.79
C SER A 317 2.84 4.02 -26.88
N GLN A 318 1.85 4.68 -26.28
CA GLN A 318 1.83 6.13 -26.05
C GLN A 318 2.93 6.59 -25.07
N GLY A 319 3.48 5.67 -24.27
CA GLY A 319 4.57 5.94 -23.32
C GLY A 319 5.96 6.04 -23.94
N VAL A 320 6.13 5.74 -25.24
CA VAL A 320 7.44 5.73 -25.93
C VAL A 320 8.22 7.05 -25.76
N PRO A 321 7.61 8.25 -25.93
CA PRO A 321 8.32 9.51 -25.74
C PRO A 321 8.90 9.65 -24.32
N SER A 322 8.09 9.36 -23.29
CA SER A 322 8.49 9.52 -21.89
C SER A 322 9.54 8.49 -21.46
N ALA A 323 9.40 7.23 -21.89
CA ALA A 323 10.41 6.20 -21.65
C ALA A 323 11.76 6.54 -22.31
N THR A 324 11.72 7.08 -23.54
CA THR A 324 12.94 7.51 -24.26
C THR A 324 13.58 8.72 -23.57
N ALA A 325 12.76 9.67 -23.09
CA ALA A 325 13.25 10.84 -22.37
C ALA A 325 13.93 10.45 -21.05
N PHE A 326 13.32 9.57 -20.26
CA PHE A 326 13.93 9.03 -19.04
C PHE A 326 15.26 8.32 -19.33
N ALA A 327 15.29 7.43 -20.32
CA ALA A 327 16.52 6.71 -20.70
C ALA A 327 17.64 7.64 -21.19
N SER A 328 17.30 8.86 -21.62
CA SER A 328 18.26 9.87 -22.09
C SER A 328 18.78 10.77 -20.97
N LEU A 329 18.20 10.71 -19.77
CA LEU A 329 18.69 11.46 -18.61
C LEU A 329 20.06 10.93 -18.17
N PRO A 330 20.95 11.80 -17.63
CA PRO A 330 22.10 11.36 -16.85
C PRO A 330 21.68 10.38 -15.74
N PHE A 331 22.56 9.44 -15.39
CA PHE A 331 22.23 8.44 -14.36
C PHE A 331 21.84 9.08 -13.01
N ALA A 332 22.52 10.16 -12.60
CA ALA A 332 22.17 10.88 -11.37
C ALA A 332 20.75 11.47 -11.40
N ASP A 333 20.31 11.99 -12.55
CA ASP A 333 18.94 12.52 -12.71
C ASP A 333 17.91 11.38 -12.73
N GLN A 334 18.28 10.21 -13.24
CA GLN A 334 17.43 9.02 -13.14
C GLN A 334 17.26 8.62 -11.67
N GLU A 335 18.33 8.59 -10.87
CA GLU A 335 18.27 8.29 -9.43
C GLU A 335 17.34 9.26 -8.69
N LEU A 336 17.45 10.58 -8.95
CA LEU A 336 16.55 11.57 -8.36
C LEU A 336 15.07 11.28 -8.68
N MET A 337 14.76 10.87 -9.91
CA MET A 337 13.38 10.46 -10.26
C MET A 337 12.96 9.17 -9.56
N ILE A 338 13.86 8.19 -9.39
CA ILE A 338 13.56 6.97 -8.63
C ILE A 338 13.31 7.30 -7.16
N HIS A 339 14.08 8.19 -6.55
CA HIS A 339 13.87 8.65 -5.17
C HIS A 339 12.53 9.37 -5.01
N PHE A 340 12.14 10.19 -5.99
CA PHE A 340 10.79 10.76 -6.01
C PHE A 340 9.72 9.66 -6.06
N LEU A 341 9.88 8.63 -6.90
CA LEU A 341 8.91 7.54 -6.95
C LEU A 341 8.91 6.69 -5.67
N SER A 342 10.04 6.53 -4.96
CA SER A 342 10.08 5.85 -3.66
C SER A 342 9.42 6.67 -2.55
N SER A 343 9.33 8.00 -2.68
CA SER A 343 8.57 8.83 -1.74
C SER A 343 7.08 8.53 -1.77
N LEU A 344 6.55 8.07 -2.91
CA LEU A 344 5.11 7.84 -3.12
C LEU A 344 4.65 6.54 -2.45
N GLY A 345 4.28 6.64 -1.17
CA GLY A 345 3.92 5.53 -0.30
C GLY A 345 4.81 5.38 0.92
N ARG A 346 5.76 6.29 1.15
CA ARG A 346 6.61 6.31 2.34
C ARG A 346 5.96 7.17 3.43
N ALA A 347 5.91 6.65 4.66
CA ALA A 347 5.43 7.41 5.81
C ALA A 347 6.49 8.42 6.28
N GLU A 348 6.07 9.39 7.09
CA GLU A 348 7.01 10.27 7.79
C GLU A 348 7.79 9.45 8.83
N PHE A 349 9.04 9.83 9.09
CA PHE A 349 9.97 9.17 10.01
C PHE A 349 10.42 7.73 9.68
N ASP A 350 9.60 6.93 8.99
CA ASP A 350 9.85 5.54 8.53
C ASP A 350 11.05 5.43 7.57
N SER A 351 12.22 5.39 8.18
CA SER A 351 13.51 5.58 7.55
C SER A 351 13.97 4.31 6.83
N ASP A 352 13.55 3.15 7.29
CA ASP A 352 13.86 1.85 6.69
C ASP A 352 12.74 1.25 5.81
N ALA A 353 11.60 1.93 5.75
CA ALA A 353 10.46 1.63 4.89
C ALA A 353 9.81 0.27 5.22
N ASP A 354 9.81 -0.12 6.49
CA ASP A 354 9.10 -1.29 6.97
C ASP A 354 7.64 -1.00 7.42
N ASN A 355 7.26 0.28 7.42
CA ASN A 355 5.94 0.84 7.71
C ASN A 355 5.57 0.85 9.20
N ASP A 356 6.53 0.73 10.10
CA ASP A 356 6.38 1.00 11.53
C ASP A 356 7.29 2.21 11.90
N VAL A 357 6.88 3.04 12.87
CA VAL A 357 7.71 4.17 13.36
C VAL A 357 8.21 3.86 14.76
N GLU A 358 9.51 3.61 14.86
CA GLU A 358 10.08 2.95 16.02
C GLU A 358 11.51 3.38 16.33
N LEU A 359 12.18 2.62 17.20
CA LEU A 359 13.47 3.03 17.73
C LEU A 359 14.57 2.99 16.66
N ASP A 360 14.43 2.09 15.68
CA ASP A 360 15.30 2.02 14.51
C ASP A 360 15.15 3.28 13.62
N ASP A 361 13.99 3.96 13.62
CA ASP A 361 13.82 5.28 12.98
C ASP A 361 14.37 6.43 13.79
N PHE A 362 14.49 6.26 15.11
CA PHE A 362 15.12 7.26 15.96
C PHE A 362 16.65 7.21 15.86
N HIS A 363 17.25 6.02 15.96
CA HIS A 363 18.70 5.85 15.97
C HIS A 363 19.31 5.57 14.57
N GLY A 364 18.51 5.05 13.64
CA GLY A 364 18.97 4.51 12.36
C GLY A 364 19.30 3.02 12.47
N TYR A 365 19.08 2.29 11.37
CA TYR A 365 19.34 0.86 11.27
C TYR A 365 20.20 0.53 10.05
N PHE A 366 21.40 -0.03 10.28
CA PHE A 366 22.37 -0.51 9.29
C PHE A 366 22.79 0.49 8.18
N ASP A 367 21.91 0.81 7.25
CA ASP A 367 22.09 1.72 6.11
C ASP A 367 21.09 2.88 6.06
N THR A 368 20.26 3.05 7.10
CA THR A 368 19.31 4.16 7.25
C THR A 368 19.82 5.20 8.25
N VAL A 369 19.31 6.44 8.13
CA VAL A 369 19.65 7.54 9.03
C VAL A 369 18.43 7.83 9.89
N GLY A 370 18.57 7.66 11.21
CA GLY A 370 17.50 7.95 12.15
C GLY A 370 17.36 9.44 12.46
N PHE A 371 16.23 9.80 13.07
CA PHE A 371 15.90 11.15 13.49
C PHE A 371 17.03 11.81 14.29
N ARG A 372 17.62 11.08 15.24
CA ARG A 372 18.69 11.56 16.14
C ARG A 372 19.91 12.09 15.37
N ASP A 373 20.29 11.41 14.29
CA ASP A 373 21.45 11.79 13.48
C ASP A 373 21.15 12.99 12.55
N CYS A 374 19.88 13.19 12.24
CA CYS A 374 19.39 14.30 11.42
C CYS A 374 19.08 15.57 12.24
N PHE A 375 18.89 15.45 13.55
CA PHE A 375 18.48 16.57 14.41
C PHE A 375 19.46 17.75 14.38
N GLY A 376 18.90 18.95 14.20
CA GLY A 376 19.64 20.21 14.06
C GLY A 376 20.24 20.44 12.67
N SER A 377 19.97 19.56 11.70
CA SER A 377 20.38 19.76 10.31
C SER A 377 19.38 20.60 9.52
N THR A 378 19.87 21.36 8.55
CA THR A 378 19.03 22.00 7.52
C THR A 378 18.95 21.07 6.32
N VAL A 379 17.76 20.82 5.80
CA VAL A 379 17.52 19.82 4.76
C VAL A 379 16.79 20.40 3.55
N THR A 380 16.96 19.72 2.42
CA THR A 380 16.14 19.88 1.22
C THR A 380 15.39 18.59 0.96
N ALA A 381 14.32 18.63 0.17
CA ALA A 381 13.51 17.44 -0.14
C ALA A 381 14.27 16.30 -0.88
N ASP A 382 15.49 16.52 -1.35
CA ASP A 382 16.32 15.47 -1.95
C ASP A 382 17.30 14.84 -0.94
N ASP A 383 17.42 15.39 0.27
CA ASP A 383 18.31 14.89 1.32
C ASP A 383 17.68 13.70 2.06
N VAL A 384 18.52 12.77 2.52
CA VAL A 384 18.06 11.56 3.23
C VAL A 384 17.32 11.87 4.52
N CYS A 385 17.68 12.98 5.19
CA CYS A 385 17.05 13.45 6.42
C CYS A 385 15.69 14.12 6.20
N ALA A 386 15.27 14.40 4.96
CA ALA A 386 14.01 15.08 4.69
C ALA A 386 12.76 14.25 5.04
N ILE A 387 12.93 12.97 5.40
CA ILE A 387 11.85 12.17 5.99
C ILE A 387 11.49 12.59 7.41
N HIS A 388 12.40 13.28 8.08
CA HIS A 388 12.21 13.77 9.43
C HIS A 388 11.70 15.23 9.48
N ASP A 389 11.63 15.92 8.33
CA ASP A 389 11.13 17.31 8.15
C ASP A 389 9.63 17.26 7.81
N VAL A 390 8.81 17.00 8.84
CA VAL A 390 7.38 16.69 8.64
C VAL A 390 6.55 17.95 8.40
N ASP A 391 6.96 19.08 8.97
CA ASP A 391 6.28 20.35 8.79
C ASP A 391 6.75 21.16 7.56
N GLN A 392 7.82 20.68 6.91
CA GLN A 392 8.38 21.14 5.64
C GLN A 392 8.97 22.55 5.69
N ASP A 393 9.54 22.94 6.82
CA ASP A 393 10.15 24.26 7.00
C ASP A 393 11.65 24.31 6.65
N GLY A 394 12.26 23.14 6.45
CA GLY A 394 13.61 22.95 5.94
C GLY A 394 14.70 22.76 7.00
N ASP A 395 14.34 22.52 8.25
CA ASP A 395 15.24 21.96 9.25
C ASP A 395 14.60 20.81 10.03
N ILE A 396 15.43 20.06 10.77
CA ILE A 396 14.98 18.97 11.64
C ILE A 396 15.14 19.43 13.07
N ASP A 397 14.05 19.71 13.76
CA ASP A 397 14.11 20.30 15.10
C ASP A 397 13.13 19.68 16.10
N LEU A 398 12.81 20.42 17.17
CA LEU A 398 11.93 19.91 18.22
C LEU A 398 10.45 19.92 17.81
N ASP A 399 10.06 20.75 16.85
CA ASP A 399 8.69 20.76 16.32
C ASP A 399 8.43 19.46 15.53
N ASP A 400 9.42 18.96 14.78
CA ASP A 400 9.35 17.62 14.16
C ASP A 400 9.38 16.50 15.19
N PHE A 401 10.22 16.62 16.21
CA PHE A 401 10.36 15.57 17.24
C PHE A 401 9.06 15.39 18.05
N ASP A 402 8.35 16.48 18.33
CA ASP A 402 7.02 16.40 18.96
C ASP A 402 6.03 15.59 18.11
N ILE A 403 6.14 15.65 16.78
CA ILE A 403 5.32 14.86 15.84
C ILE A 403 5.85 13.42 15.73
N PHE A 404 7.17 13.21 15.75
CA PHE A 404 7.79 11.89 15.82
C PHE A 404 7.21 11.09 17.00
N LEU A 405 7.14 11.70 18.20
CA LEU A 405 6.56 11.05 19.38
C LEU A 405 5.06 10.70 19.26
N LEU A 406 4.32 11.42 18.40
CA LEU A 406 2.92 11.09 18.10
C LEU A 406 2.79 9.96 17.07
N ALA A 407 3.78 9.82 16.19
CA ALA A 407 3.85 8.77 15.18
C ALA A 407 4.44 7.46 15.75
N PHE A 408 5.24 7.53 16.80
CA PHE A 408 5.92 6.39 17.41
C PHE A 408 4.95 5.30 17.87
N ASP A 409 5.16 4.07 17.39
CA ASP A 409 4.22 2.95 17.54
C ASP A 409 4.27 2.27 18.93
N ALA A 410 5.17 2.72 19.80
CA ALA A 410 5.29 2.25 21.18
C ALA A 410 5.02 3.37 22.21
N ILE A 411 4.98 3.00 23.49
CA ILE A 411 4.91 3.99 24.58
C ILE A 411 6.34 4.44 24.88
N PRO A 412 6.69 5.73 24.67
CA PRO A 412 8.02 6.22 25.00
C PRO A 412 8.33 6.02 26.48
N ALA A 413 9.56 5.60 26.80
CA ALA A 413 10.01 5.46 28.17
C ALA A 413 10.15 6.82 28.87
N ASP A 414 9.89 6.89 30.17
CA ASP A 414 10.20 8.01 31.07
C ASP A 414 10.70 7.37 32.38
N CYS A 415 11.90 6.83 32.33
CA CYS A 415 12.43 6.00 33.41
C CYS A 415 12.78 6.85 34.65
N ASN A 416 13.17 8.11 34.44
CA ASN A 416 13.54 9.02 35.50
C ASN A 416 12.31 9.71 36.15
N GLY A 417 11.13 9.56 35.55
CA GLY A 417 9.85 10.03 36.05
C GLY A 417 9.71 11.55 36.05
N ASN A 418 10.45 12.24 35.18
CA ASN A 418 10.45 13.70 35.08
C ASN A 418 9.28 14.23 34.23
N GLY A 419 8.52 13.34 33.57
CA GLY A 419 7.41 13.68 32.68
C GLY A 419 7.85 14.00 31.24
N VAL A 420 9.09 13.69 30.89
CA VAL A 420 9.71 13.84 29.57
C VAL A 420 10.13 12.45 29.10
N ALA A 421 9.93 12.17 27.81
CA ALA A 421 10.37 10.90 27.26
C ALA A 421 11.90 10.81 27.27
N ASP A 422 12.45 9.65 27.64
CA ASP A 422 13.89 9.38 27.68
C ASP A 422 14.54 9.67 26.32
N MET A 423 13.84 9.41 25.21
CA MET A 423 14.28 9.77 23.86
C MET A 423 14.57 11.27 23.69
N LEU A 424 13.80 12.17 24.32
CA LEU A 424 14.10 13.60 24.29
C LEU A 424 15.37 13.92 25.10
N ASP A 425 15.51 13.30 26.27
CA ASP A 425 16.70 13.47 27.10
C ASP A 425 17.96 12.98 26.34
N ILE A 426 17.87 11.84 25.65
CA ILE A 426 18.92 11.29 24.76
C ILE A 426 19.24 12.24 23.60
N LEU A 427 18.20 12.75 22.93
CA LEU A 427 18.33 13.70 21.83
C LEU A 427 19.05 14.99 22.28
N LEU A 428 18.80 15.43 23.51
CA LEU A 428 19.42 16.62 24.12
C LEU A 428 20.77 16.35 24.79
N GLY A 429 21.27 15.11 24.75
CA GLY A 429 22.65 14.77 25.08
C GLY A 429 22.86 13.91 26.32
N GLU A 430 21.79 13.35 26.92
CA GLU A 430 21.96 12.26 27.88
C GLU A 430 22.47 10.97 27.18
N VAL A 431 23.00 10.06 27.99
CA VAL A 431 23.68 8.85 27.48
C VAL A 431 22.67 7.70 27.37
N ASP A 432 22.66 7.10 26.18
CA ASP A 432 22.05 5.82 25.83
C ASP A 432 23.09 5.08 24.98
N SER A 433 23.82 4.18 25.63
CA SER A 433 25.01 3.53 25.07
C SER A 433 24.66 2.27 24.28
N ASN A 434 23.55 1.60 24.60
CA ASN A 434 23.05 0.43 23.89
C ASN A 434 22.01 0.74 22.81
N ASN A 435 21.55 2.00 22.70
CA ASN A 435 20.52 2.46 21.77
C ASN A 435 19.18 1.73 21.95
N ASP A 436 18.75 1.52 23.21
CA ASP A 436 17.45 0.92 23.54
C ASP A 436 16.37 1.95 23.90
N GLY A 437 16.70 3.24 23.78
CA GLY A 437 15.77 4.34 23.98
C GLY A 437 15.48 4.65 25.45
N ILE A 438 16.24 4.05 26.38
CA ILE A 438 16.16 4.30 27.82
C ILE A 438 17.51 4.87 28.29
N LEU A 439 17.46 5.82 29.23
CA LEU A 439 18.69 6.42 29.75
C LEU A 439 19.56 5.41 30.51
N ASP A 440 20.86 5.38 30.22
CA ASP A 440 21.84 4.56 30.97
C ASP A 440 21.72 4.78 32.49
N SER A 441 21.44 6.02 32.90
CA SER A 441 21.29 6.41 34.32
C SER A 441 20.12 5.74 35.04
N CYS A 442 19.12 5.27 34.30
CA CYS A 442 17.99 4.51 34.81
C CYS A 442 18.20 3.01 34.76
N GLN A 443 19.17 2.57 33.97
CA GLN A 443 19.42 1.17 33.75
C GLN A 443 20.43 0.67 34.79
N LEU A 444 20.00 -0.31 35.57
CA LEU A 444 20.88 -0.99 36.49
C LEU A 444 21.61 -2.09 35.72
N CYS A 445 22.93 -2.03 35.74
CA CYS A 445 23.75 -3.16 35.31
C CYS A 445 23.62 -4.27 36.35
N VAL A 446 22.66 -5.18 36.13
CA VAL A 446 22.51 -6.37 36.97
C VAL A 446 23.84 -7.11 36.94
N GLY A 447 24.40 -7.42 38.12
CA GLY A 447 25.74 -8.00 38.23
C GLY A 447 26.87 -7.03 38.56
N ASP A 448 26.68 -5.72 38.37
CA ASP A 448 27.58 -4.67 38.85
C ASP A 448 27.15 -4.25 40.27
N LEU A 449 27.84 -4.78 41.26
CA LEU A 449 27.49 -4.64 42.67
C LEU A 449 28.18 -3.43 43.32
N ASP A 450 29.23 -2.86 42.73
CA ASP A 450 29.84 -1.61 43.20
C ASP A 450 29.48 -0.37 42.37
N ASN A 451 28.72 -0.53 41.29
CA ASN A 451 28.24 0.51 40.39
C ASN A 451 29.41 1.25 39.69
N ASP A 452 30.43 0.52 39.27
CA ASP A 452 31.55 1.05 38.49
C ASP A 452 31.38 0.91 36.96
N ASN A 453 30.19 0.48 36.54
CA ASN A 453 29.75 0.19 35.17
C ASN A 453 30.54 -0.94 34.50
N THR A 454 31.15 -1.83 35.28
CA THR A 454 31.87 -3.00 34.78
C THR A 454 31.60 -4.23 35.65
N ILE A 455 31.06 -5.30 35.08
CA ILE A 455 30.98 -6.60 35.76
C ILE A 455 32.37 -7.24 35.76
N ALA A 456 33.06 -7.16 36.89
CA ALA A 456 34.44 -7.59 37.05
C ALA A 456 34.66 -8.43 38.32
N VAL A 457 35.94 -8.60 38.65
CA VAL A 457 36.34 -9.39 39.83
C VAL A 457 35.89 -8.72 41.13
N SER A 458 35.73 -7.39 41.14
CA SER A 458 35.17 -6.63 42.26
C SER A 458 33.77 -7.14 42.61
N ASP A 459 32.90 -7.26 41.62
CA ASP A 459 31.51 -7.70 41.79
C ASP A 459 31.43 -9.15 42.20
N LEU A 460 32.24 -10.01 41.59
CA LEU A 460 32.32 -11.41 42.00
C LEU A 460 32.70 -11.54 43.48
N LEU A 461 33.61 -10.70 43.97
CA LEU A 461 34.00 -10.69 45.39
C LEU A 461 32.87 -10.16 46.29
N LEU A 462 32.11 -9.17 45.83
CA LEU A 462 30.94 -8.64 46.54
C LEU A 462 29.83 -9.69 46.63
N LEU A 463 29.56 -10.42 45.53
CA LEU A 463 28.60 -11.51 45.47
C LEU A 463 28.97 -12.64 46.44
N ILE A 464 30.22 -13.11 46.40
CA ILE A 464 30.71 -14.18 47.29
C ILE A 464 30.63 -13.75 48.77
N ASN A 465 30.79 -12.47 49.07
CA ASN A 465 30.74 -11.96 50.43
C ASN A 465 29.33 -12.04 51.06
N VAL A 466 28.28 -12.10 50.24
CA VAL A 466 26.87 -12.18 50.68
C VAL A 466 26.22 -13.55 50.40
N TRP A 467 27.04 -14.58 50.14
CA TRP A 467 26.60 -15.93 49.78
C TRP A 467 25.66 -16.57 50.81
N GLY A 468 24.57 -17.18 50.34
CA GLY A 468 23.58 -17.90 51.14
C GLY A 468 22.20 -17.23 51.15
N PRO A 469 21.29 -17.67 52.05
CA PRO A 469 19.94 -17.12 52.11
C PRO A 469 19.96 -15.62 52.37
N CYS A 470 19.26 -14.86 51.53
CA CYS A 470 19.17 -13.42 51.65
C CYS A 470 17.71 -12.98 51.48
N THR A 471 17.37 -11.77 51.92
CA THR A 471 16.05 -11.19 51.68
C THR A 471 16.27 -9.77 51.19
N ASN A 472 15.86 -9.51 49.94
CA ASN A 472 16.09 -8.24 49.23
C ASN A 472 17.58 -7.88 49.11
N CYS A 473 18.45 -8.83 48.77
CA CYS A 473 19.84 -8.50 48.50
C CYS A 473 20.05 -8.22 47.01
N ASN A 474 20.86 -7.22 46.69
CA ASN A 474 21.14 -6.83 45.30
C ASN A 474 21.92 -7.90 44.51
N ALA A 475 22.48 -8.91 45.18
CA ALA A 475 23.25 -9.99 44.57
C ALA A 475 22.43 -11.26 44.29
N ASP A 476 21.13 -11.27 44.61
CA ASP A 476 20.17 -12.31 44.25
C ASP A 476 19.44 -11.85 42.97
N PHE A 477 20.00 -12.20 41.82
CA PHE A 477 19.57 -11.70 40.51
C PHE A 477 18.37 -12.48 39.97
N ASN A 478 18.12 -13.70 40.46
CA ASN A 478 16.98 -14.52 40.05
C ASN A 478 15.78 -14.40 41.02
N SER A 479 15.93 -13.66 42.12
CA SER A 479 14.93 -13.42 43.16
C SER A 479 14.39 -14.69 43.82
N ASP A 480 15.22 -15.73 43.95
CA ASP A 480 14.82 -17.00 44.58
C ASP A 480 14.99 -17.00 46.12
N GLY A 481 15.52 -15.91 46.68
CA GLY A 481 15.74 -15.72 48.11
C GLY A 481 17.09 -16.24 48.60
N ALA A 482 18.02 -16.56 47.71
CA ALA A 482 19.39 -16.91 48.04
C ALA A 482 20.39 -16.36 47.02
N VAL A 483 21.57 -15.96 47.51
CA VAL A 483 22.74 -15.74 46.64
C VAL A 483 23.49 -17.05 46.52
N ASP A 484 23.45 -17.66 45.35
CA ASP A 484 24.07 -18.95 45.11
C ASP A 484 24.81 -19.07 43.77
N VAL A 485 25.00 -20.31 43.30
CA VAL A 485 25.76 -20.57 42.09
C VAL A 485 25.09 -20.00 40.84
N LEU A 486 23.78 -19.82 40.83
CA LEU A 486 23.06 -19.23 39.70
C LEU A 486 23.40 -17.75 39.55
N ASP A 487 23.48 -17.00 40.65
CA ASP A 487 23.88 -15.59 40.63
C ASP A 487 25.35 -15.42 40.27
N LEU A 488 26.21 -16.32 40.74
CA LEU A 488 27.62 -16.35 40.33
C LEU A 488 27.77 -16.60 38.84
N LEU A 489 26.99 -17.53 38.28
CA LEU A 489 27.01 -17.81 36.84
C LEU A 489 26.53 -16.61 36.02
N TYR A 490 25.65 -15.77 36.57
CA TYR A 490 25.25 -14.51 35.95
C TYR A 490 26.46 -13.55 35.81
N ILE A 491 27.20 -13.28 36.89
CA ILE A 491 28.39 -12.41 36.84
C ILE A 491 29.43 -12.97 35.84
N VAL A 492 29.70 -14.27 35.90
CA VAL A 492 30.68 -14.90 34.99
C VAL A 492 30.21 -14.90 33.53
N GLY A 493 28.90 -15.01 33.30
CA GLY A 493 28.30 -14.98 31.97
C GLY A 493 28.31 -13.61 31.31
N ASN A 494 28.26 -12.53 32.11
CA ASN A 494 28.16 -11.14 31.65
C ASN A 494 29.44 -10.33 31.93
N TRP A 495 30.59 -10.99 32.02
CA TRP A 495 31.86 -10.37 32.40
C TRP A 495 32.32 -9.31 31.39
N GLY A 496 32.64 -8.10 31.87
CA GLY A 496 33.08 -6.98 31.05
C GLY A 496 32.37 -5.67 31.38
N PRO A 497 32.58 -4.61 30.57
CA PRO A 497 31.80 -3.38 30.68
C PRO A 497 30.31 -3.70 30.57
N CYS A 498 29.49 -3.04 31.37
CA CYS A 498 28.05 -3.16 31.24
C CYS A 498 27.65 -2.69 29.82
N GLN A 499 26.83 -3.49 29.14
CA GLN A 499 26.12 -3.04 27.95
C GLN A 499 24.84 -2.36 28.44
N LEU A 500 25.03 -1.24 29.14
CA LEU A 500 24.01 -0.22 29.30
C LEU A 500 23.97 0.57 28.01
#